data_AF-A0A934E6V2-F1
#
_entry.id   AF-A0A934E6V2-F1
#
_cell.length_a   1.000
_cell.length_b   1.000
_cell.length_c   1.000
_cell.angle_alpha   90.00
_cell.angle_beta   90.00
_cell.angle_gamma   90.00
#
_symmetry.space_group_name_H-M   'P 1'
#
loop_
_entity.id
_entity.type
_entity.pdbx_description
1 polymer ?
#
loop_
_entity_poly.entity_id
_entity_poly.type
_entity_poly.pdbx_seq_one_letter_code
_entity_poly.pdbx_strand_id
1 'polypeptide(L)' 'MNFYIDSSAIVKLYIDEVGSERVKDIAFSEENNIFISKITGAEVVAAFSRGRRMKDIAEADYEEM' A
#
# COMPACT_ATOMS: atom_id res chain seq x y z
N MET A 1 -8.12 6.16 16.15
CA MET A 1 -7.16 7.29 16.14
C MET A 1 -6.96 7.78 14.70
N ASN A 2 -6.44 8.99 14.48
CA ASN A 2 -6.28 9.54 13.12
C ASN A 2 -4.86 9.24 12.59
N PHE A 3 -4.78 8.61 11.41
CA PHE A 3 -3.52 8.28 10.75
C PHE A 3 -3.46 8.91 9.37
N TYR A 4 -2.33 9.53 9.05
CA TYR A 4 -2.00 9.89 7.68
C TYR A 4 -1.10 8.81 7.09
N ILE A 5 -1.50 8.23 5.95
CA ILE A 5 -0.82 7.12 5.30
C ILE A 5 -0.27 7.60 3.95
N ASP A 6 1.03 7.38 3.74
CA ASP A 6 1.72 7.62 2.47
C ASP A 6 1.60 6.40 1.54
N SER A 7 1.86 6.61 0.24
CA SER A 7 1.86 5.58 -0.80
C SER A 7 2.67 4.34 -0.43
N SER A 8 3.84 4.52 0.18
CA SER A 8 4.70 3.43 0.66
C SER A 8 4.03 2.52 1.70
N ALA A 9 3.14 3.05 2.54
CA ALA A 9 2.39 2.25 3.49
C ALA A 9 1.15 1.59 2.84
N ILE A 10 0.54 2.20 1.84
CA ILE A 10 -0.55 1.54 1.08
C ILE A 10 -0.04 0.31 0.34
N VAL A 11 1.16 0.38 -0.26
CA VAL A 11 1.77 -0.78 -0.95
C VAL A 11 1.87 -2.01 -0.03
N LYS A 12 2.18 -1.81 1.26
CA LYS A 12 2.26 -2.86 2.29
C LYS A 12 0.94 -3.58 2.60
N LEU A 13 -0.19 -3.03 2.15
CA LEU A 13 -1.48 -3.70 2.30
C LEU A 13 -1.68 -4.81 1.27
N TYR A 14 -0.94 -4.76 0.16
CA TYR A 14 -1.08 -5.70 -0.96
C TYR A 14 0.19 -6.53 -1.17
N ILE A 15 1.35 -6.06 -0.72
CA ILE A 15 2.63 -6.78 -0.83
C ILE A 15 3.19 -7.00 0.57
N ASP A 16 3.51 -8.25 0.90
CA ASP A 16 4.12 -8.60 2.17
C ASP A 16 5.59 -8.18 2.21
N GLU A 17 5.86 -7.05 2.88
CA GLU A 17 7.19 -6.57 3.22
C GLU A 17 7.34 -6.21 4.71
N VAL A 18 8.53 -5.78 5.13
CA VAL A 18 8.79 -5.40 6.52
C VAL A 18 7.85 -4.27 6.98
N GLY A 19 7.06 -4.59 8.02
CA GLY A 19 6.08 -3.68 8.61
C GLY A 19 4.65 -3.82 8.08
N SER A 20 4.38 -4.76 7.17
CA SER A 20 3.04 -4.97 6.60
C SER A 20 1.99 -5.29 7.65
N GLU A 21 2.29 -6.20 8.58
CA GLU A 21 1.36 -6.55 9.67
C GLU A 21 0.94 -5.32 10.48
N ARG A 22 1.90 -4.47 10.85
CA ARG A 22 1.60 -3.23 11.57
C ARG A 22 0.71 -2.28 10.75
N VAL A 23 0.92 -2.19 9.44
CA VAL A 23 0.10 -1.34 8.58
C VAL A 23 -1.30 -1.92 8.42
N LYS A 24 -1.43 -3.24 8.25
CA LYS A 24 -2.72 -3.96 8.22
C LYS A 24 -3.50 -3.75 9.54
N ASP A 25 -2.85 -3.89 10.69
CA ASP A 25 -3.45 -3.65 12.01
C ASP A 25 -3.99 -2.22 12.14
N ILE A 26 -3.25 -1.22 11.65
CA ILE A 26 -3.67 0.17 11.69
C ILE A 26 -4.83 0.41 10.70
N ALA A 27 -4.70 -0.06 9.47
CA ALA A 27 -5.62 0.23 8.36
C ALA A 27 -6.98 -0.49 8.50
N PHE A 28 -6.99 -1.71 9.05
CA PHE A 28 -8.20 -2.52 9.19
C PHE A 28 -8.87 -2.40 10.57
N SER A 29 -8.29 -1.63 11.49
CA SER A 29 -8.96 -1.30 12.75
C SER A 29 -10.10 -0.30 12.52
N GLU A 30 -11.31 -0.68 12.90
CA GLU A 30 -12.51 0.18 12.81
C GLU A 30 -12.43 1.43 13.69
N GLU A 31 -11.55 1.45 14.69
CA GLU A 31 -11.35 2.61 15.56
C GLU A 31 -10.49 3.70 14.91
N ASN A 32 -9.88 3.41 13.75
CA ASN A 32 -8.93 4.29 13.08
C ASN A 32 -9.55 5.02 11.88
N ASN A 33 -9.25 6.31 11.78
CA ASN A 33 -9.56 7.11 10.60
C ASN A 33 -8.28 7.24 9.76
N ILE A 34 -8.37 6.83 8.50
CA ILE A 34 -7.25 6.85 7.56
C ILE A 34 -7.40 8.04 6.61
N PHE A 35 -6.33 8.84 6.52
CA PHE A 35 -6.22 9.98 5.63
C PHE A 35 -5.08 9.74 4.65
N ILE A 36 -5.32 10.06 3.38
CA ILE A 36 -4.32 9.98 2.30
C ILE A 36 -4.34 11.28 1.51
N SER A 37 -3.24 11.61 0.81
CA SER A 37 -3.26 12.69 -0.16
C SER A 37 -3.98 12.26 -1.43
N LYS A 38 -4.56 13.23 -2.16
CA LYS A 38 -5.15 12.97 -3.48
C LYS A 38 -4.14 12.38 -4.48
N ILE A 39 -2.86 12.72 -4.34
CA ILE A 39 -1.80 12.22 -5.24
C ILE A 39 -1.42 10.76 -4.95
N THR A 40 -1.74 10.27 -3.75
CA THR A 40 -1.30 8.95 -3.28
C THR A 40 -1.77 7.82 -4.19
N GLY A 41 -2.96 7.92 -4.80
CA GLY A 41 -3.41 6.92 -5.78
C GLY A 41 -2.49 6.80 -7.00
N ALA A 42 -2.01 7.93 -7.54
CA ALA A 42 -1.08 7.91 -8.68
C ALA A 42 0.29 7.36 -8.28
N GLU A 43 0.76 7.66 -7.07
CA GLU A 43 2.03 7.16 -6.53
C GLU A 43 2.00 5.64 -6.33
N VAL A 44 0.88 5.11 -5.82
CA VAL A 44 0.66 3.67 -5.64
C VAL A 44 0.73 2.98 -7.01
N VAL A 45 -0.08 3.41 -7.99
CA VAL A 45 -0.05 2.84 -9.35
C VAL A 45 1.35 2.89 -9.97
N ALA A 46 2.08 4.01 -9.79
CA ALA A 46 3.45 4.14 -10.27
C ALA A 46 4.42 3.18 -9.56
N ALA A 47 4.26 2.95 -8.26
CA ALA A 47 5.06 2.01 -7.49
C ALA A 47 4.85 0.57 -7.95
N PHE A 48 3.61 0.11 -8.08
CA PHE A 48 3.28 -1.21 -8.60
C PHE A 48 3.76 -1.41 -10.03
N SER A 49 3.52 -0.44 -10.91
CA SER A 49 3.98 -0.50 -12.31
C SER A 49 5.50 -0.59 -12.43
N ARG A 50 6.23 0.11 -11.54
CA ARG A 50 7.69 0.01 -11.47
C ARG A 50 8.13 -1.35 -10.94
N GLY A 51 7.53 -1.83 -9.85
CA GLY A 51 7.88 -3.12 -9.26
C GLY A 51 7.65 -4.28 -10.23
N ARG A 52 6.54 -4.28 -10.98
CA ARG A 52 6.30 -5.24 -12.08
C ARG A 52 7.42 -5.19 -13.13
N ARG A 53 7.78 -3.99 -13.62
CA ARG A 53 8.84 -3.84 -14.64
C ARG A 53 10.21 -4.33 -14.13
N MET A 54 10.49 -4.14 -12.85
CA MET A 54 11.75 -4.57 -12.22
C MET A 54 11.71 -6.04 -11.76
N LYS A 55 10.55 -6.70 -11.83
CA LYS A 55 10.29 -8.05 -11.31
C LYS A 55 10.44 -8.15 -9.78
N ASP A 56 10.25 -7.04 -9.08
CA ASP A 56 10.20 -6.97 -7.62
C ASP A 56 8.84 -7.44 -7.06
N ILE A 57 7.82 -7.46 -7.93
CA ILE A 57 6.44 -7.86 -7.62
C ILE A 57 6.07 -8.97 -8.60
N ALA A 58 5.41 -10.03 -8.13
CA ALA A 58 4.95 -11.07 -9.02
C ALA A 58 3.83 -10.53 -9.93
N GLU A 59 3.73 -11.08 -11.14
CA GLU A 59 2.69 -10.68 -12.09
C GLU A 59 1.29 -10.91 -11.50
N ALA A 60 1.11 -12.00 -10.72
CA ALA A 60 -0.13 -12.31 -10.03
C ALA A 60 -0.53 -11.22 -9.02
N ASP A 61 0.41 -10.73 -8.22
CA ASP A 61 0.15 -9.67 -7.22
C ASP A 61 -0.21 -8.33 -7.89
N TYR A 62 0.21 -8.11 -9.14
CA TYR A 62 -0.15 -6.92 -9.92
C TYR A 62 -1.57 -7.01 -10.52
N GLU A 63 -2.02 -8.20 -10.93
CA GLU A 63 -3.34 -8.41 -11.53
C GLU A 63 -4.48 -8.39 -10.49
N GLU A 64 -4.18 -8.67 -9.22
CA GLU A 64 -5.15 -8.64 -8.11
C GLU A 64 -5.41 -7.23 -7.53
N MET A 65 -4.68 -6.21 -7.97
CA MET A 65 -4.78 -4.81 -7.52
C MET A 65 -5.86 -4.02 -8.27
#